data_AF-A0A961C526-F1
#
_entry.id   AF-A0A961C526-F1
#
_cell.length_a   1.000
_cell.length_b   1.000
_cell.length_c   1.000
_cell.angle_alpha   90.00
_cell.angle_beta   90.00
_cell.angle_gamma   90.00
#
_symmetry.space_group_name_H-M   'P 1'
#
loop_
_entity.id
_entity.type
_entity.pdbx_description
1 polymer ?
#
loop_
_entity_poly.entity_id
_entity_poly.type
_entity_poly.pdbx_seq_one_letter_code
_entity_poly.pdbx_strand_id
1 'polypeptide(L)'
;MPASPPIEILVDAKPVVALTPLDRRVQVGLVMPGLGRIIDISIQPTAACRALSEAAQSSQTNAAEVEEVTREAITTATAISDAWTPSPDIPLSAWFGGIAFPLLGAAYDAGGSPVTEVPRWAEPILAAPSFGQGAIAGFGDRATRPVKRALVEAVRPLPTGQIPIGILALALMGKDILQPDRLARVLSCERAVHPATDFPDPSTLKASRKALVRWGEPRTERVLIDAASRPDGLAVLLRTVSYALQLGDHGPTGRLPNRLTELHDTYRVLIPTATEAATDPPPQRTRRCAGSTGGRANGARRRRSNERDPNSPNGEDAPVPHPVLRAPVINGTPPKNSSTQQRIKMPANIRSLDGVLIGDLKFVLPRTIGDLARWGRLMSNCLQTFGTAVIAGQSFIIGIEREGWLVYAIEITAAGNIRQFSGRANRQPSDKVRKAVIAELINAGAINPRSANNRRWM
;
A
#
# COMPACT_ATOMS: atom_id res chain seq x y z
N MET A 1 -9.22 25.82 26.68
CA MET A 1 -10.42 25.20 27.26
C MET A 1 -10.12 23.73 27.47
N PRO A 2 -10.58 23.10 28.57
CA PRO A 2 -10.49 21.64 28.71
C PRO A 2 -11.21 20.99 27.51
N ALA A 3 -10.66 19.88 27.01
CA ALA A 3 -11.30 19.15 25.93
C ALA A 3 -12.67 18.63 26.41
N SER A 4 -13.73 18.85 25.61
CA SER A 4 -15.03 18.26 25.89
C SER A 4 -14.91 16.73 25.95
N PRO A 5 -15.61 16.06 26.87
CA PRO A 5 -15.61 14.60 26.92
C PRO A 5 -16.18 14.04 25.59
N PRO A 6 -15.73 12.85 25.16
CA PRO A 6 -16.29 12.21 23.98
C PRO A 6 -17.76 11.86 24.20
N ILE A 7 -18.57 12.01 23.15
CA ILE A 7 -19.95 11.53 23.09
C ILE A 7 -19.91 10.09 22.60
N GLU A 8 -20.33 9.14 23.43
CA GLU A 8 -20.36 7.72 23.08
C GLU A 8 -21.71 7.34 22.47
N ILE A 9 -21.66 6.67 21.33
CA ILE A 9 -22.81 6.03 20.69
C ILE A 9 -22.88 4.60 21.24
N LEU A 10 -23.97 4.32 21.96
CA LEU A 10 -24.20 3.05 22.61
C LEU A 10 -25.09 2.15 21.75
N VAL A 11 -24.78 0.85 21.71
CA VAL A 11 -25.66 -0.20 21.19
C VAL A 11 -25.81 -1.24 22.28
N ASP A 12 -27.04 -1.46 22.77
CA ASP A 12 -27.30 -2.36 23.92
C ASP A 12 -26.42 -2.01 25.14
N ALA A 13 -26.43 -0.72 25.51
CA ALA A 13 -25.62 -0.13 26.60
C ALA A 13 -24.08 -0.29 26.47
N LYS A 14 -23.58 -0.75 25.31
CA LYS A 14 -22.14 -0.88 25.05
C LYS A 14 -21.68 0.24 24.11
N PRO A 15 -20.62 0.98 24.45
CA PRO A 15 -20.09 2.00 23.55
C PRO A 15 -19.41 1.34 22.35
N VAL A 16 -19.78 1.80 21.15
CA VAL A 16 -19.25 1.29 19.87
C VAL A 16 -18.43 2.36 19.16
N VAL A 17 -18.97 3.57 19.05
CA VAL A 17 -18.32 4.72 18.43
C VAL A 17 -18.25 5.87 19.43
N ALA A 18 -17.14 6.58 19.45
CA ALA A 18 -16.95 7.80 20.22
C ALA A 18 -16.74 8.99 19.29
N LEU A 19 -17.45 10.08 19.56
CA LEU A 19 -17.34 11.35 18.86
C LEU A 19 -16.63 12.34 19.77
N THR A 20 -15.45 12.81 19.38
CA THR A 20 -14.71 13.81 20.15
C THR A 20 -14.78 15.16 19.43
N PRO A 21 -15.52 16.14 19.97
CA PRO A 21 -15.57 17.48 19.39
C PRO A 21 -14.16 18.11 19.38
N LEU A 22 -13.73 18.60 18.22
CA LEU A 22 -12.51 19.37 18.02
C LEU A 22 -12.89 20.77 17.49
N ASP A 23 -11.93 21.67 17.35
CA ASP A 23 -12.19 22.96 16.71
C ASP A 23 -12.65 22.74 15.25
N ARG A 24 -13.92 23.08 14.95
CA ARG A 24 -14.55 23.03 13.62
C ARG A 24 -14.72 21.64 13.00
N ARG A 25 -14.48 20.56 13.75
CA ARG A 25 -14.67 19.19 13.27
C ARG A 25 -14.92 18.22 14.43
N VAL A 26 -15.32 17.00 14.11
CA VAL A 26 -15.52 15.92 15.08
C VAL A 26 -14.60 14.76 14.74
N GLN A 27 -13.74 14.35 15.67
CA GLN A 27 -12.97 13.12 15.53
C GLN A 27 -13.89 11.92 15.78
N VAL A 28 -13.80 10.92 14.91
CA VAL A 28 -14.59 9.69 15.00
C VAL A 28 -13.67 8.56 15.46
N GLY A 29 -13.99 7.94 16.59
CA GLY A 29 -13.22 6.86 17.18
C GLY A 29 -14.03 5.57 17.32
N LEU A 30 -13.40 4.42 17.13
CA LEU A 30 -13.94 3.12 17.48
C LEU A 30 -13.61 2.80 18.94
N VAL A 31 -14.62 2.49 19.75
CA VAL A 31 -14.42 2.12 21.15
C VAL A 31 -14.05 0.65 21.24
N MET A 32 -13.01 0.34 22.02
CA MET A 32 -12.54 -1.02 22.31
C MET A 32 -12.75 -1.30 23.81
N PRO A 33 -13.95 -1.73 24.25
CA PRO A 33 -14.31 -1.80 25.66
C PRO A 33 -13.34 -2.64 26.50
N GLY A 34 -12.96 -3.82 25.99
CA GLY A 34 -12.04 -4.72 26.69
C GLY A 34 -10.60 -4.19 26.85
N LEU A 35 -10.25 -3.11 26.14
CA LEU A 35 -8.93 -2.48 26.21
C LEU A 35 -8.96 -1.09 26.86
N GLY A 36 -10.14 -0.53 27.13
CA GLY A 36 -10.29 0.86 27.59
C GLY A 36 -9.65 1.87 26.63
N ARG A 37 -9.74 1.62 25.31
CA ARG A 37 -9.09 2.45 24.27
C ARG A 37 -10.09 2.90 23.22
N ILE A 38 -9.86 4.09 22.68
CA ILE A 38 -10.55 4.63 21.50
C ILE A 38 -9.53 4.69 20.36
N ILE A 39 -9.85 4.07 19.22
CA ILE A 39 -9.00 4.09 18.02
C ILE A 39 -9.58 5.10 17.05
N ASP A 40 -8.79 6.11 16.67
CA ASP A 40 -9.21 7.08 15.65
C ASP A 40 -9.42 6.39 14.30
N ILE A 41 -10.66 6.47 13.80
CA ILE A 41 -11.10 5.95 12.51
C ILE A 41 -11.70 7.07 11.65
N SER A 42 -11.39 8.34 11.94
CA SER A 42 -11.89 9.50 11.18
C SER A 42 -11.65 9.33 9.68
N ILE A 43 -10.48 8.79 9.30
CA ILE A 43 -10.12 8.51 7.91
C ILE A 43 -10.91 7.35 7.26
N GLN A 44 -11.74 6.60 7.99
CA GLN A 44 -12.50 5.46 7.49
C GLN A 44 -13.98 5.58 7.87
N PRO A 45 -14.76 6.51 7.29
CA PRO A 45 -16.16 6.72 7.64
C PRO A 45 -17.02 5.46 7.54
N THR A 46 -16.73 4.58 6.58
CA THR A 46 -17.43 3.31 6.40
C THR A 46 -17.13 2.28 7.49
N ALA A 47 -15.99 2.36 8.16
CA ALA A 47 -15.66 1.49 9.29
C ALA A 47 -16.57 1.78 10.50
N ALA A 48 -16.89 3.04 10.75
CA ALA A 48 -17.84 3.43 11.81
C ALA A 48 -19.24 2.86 11.55
N CYS A 49 -19.76 3.04 10.33
CA CYS A 49 -21.06 2.46 9.94
C CYS A 49 -21.08 0.93 10.08
N ARG A 50 -20.01 0.25 9.64
CA ARG A 50 -19.89 -1.20 9.75
C ARG A 50 -19.89 -1.67 11.20
N ALA A 51 -19.10 -1.02 12.06
CA ALA A 51 -19.04 -1.35 13.48
C ALA A 51 -20.40 -1.21 14.17
N LEU A 52 -21.15 -0.15 13.86
CA LEU A 52 -22.51 0.05 14.37
C LEU A 52 -23.48 -1.02 13.88
N SER A 53 -23.41 -1.38 12.59
CA SER A 53 -24.25 -2.43 12.00
C SER A 53 -23.95 -3.81 12.58
N GLU A 54 -22.66 -4.16 12.75
CA GLU A 54 -22.23 -5.43 13.36
C GLU A 54 -22.64 -5.51 14.84
N ALA A 55 -22.55 -4.40 15.57
CA ALA A 55 -23.01 -4.31 16.95
C ALA A 55 -24.53 -4.51 17.04
N ALA A 56 -25.31 -3.83 16.20
CA ALA A 56 -26.77 -3.94 16.16
C ALA A 56 -27.22 -5.37 15.86
N GLN A 57 -26.58 -6.03 14.89
CA GLN A 57 -26.84 -7.44 14.56
C GLN A 57 -26.52 -8.37 15.74
N SER A 58 -25.40 -8.13 16.42
CA SER A 58 -24.96 -8.96 17.55
C SER A 58 -25.86 -8.84 18.78
N SER A 59 -26.44 -7.65 19.01
CA SER A 59 -27.37 -7.37 20.11
C SER A 59 -28.84 -7.55 19.75
N GLN A 60 -29.16 -7.87 18.49
CA GLN A 60 -30.53 -7.91 17.96
C GLN A 60 -31.27 -6.55 18.10
N THR A 61 -30.52 -5.45 18.13
CA THR A 61 -31.08 -4.09 18.14
C THR A 61 -31.48 -3.69 16.72
N ASN A 62 -32.56 -2.91 16.60
CA ASN A 62 -33.02 -2.43 15.30
C ASN A 62 -31.98 -1.48 14.68
N ALA A 63 -31.56 -1.74 13.43
CA ALA A 63 -30.57 -0.91 12.74
C ALA A 63 -31.05 0.54 12.54
N ALA A 64 -32.35 0.78 12.34
CA ALA A 64 -32.90 2.12 12.18
C ALA A 64 -32.83 2.94 13.48
N GLU A 65 -33.04 2.28 14.63
CA GLU A 65 -32.90 2.90 15.96
C GLU A 65 -31.45 3.28 16.23
N VAL A 66 -30.49 2.39 15.91
CA VAL A 66 -29.06 2.69 16.03
C VAL A 66 -28.66 3.85 15.13
N GLU A 67 -29.18 3.91 13.90
CA GLU A 67 -28.93 5.03 12.99
C GLU A 67 -29.51 6.36 13.51
N GLU A 68 -30.72 6.36 14.06
CA GLU A 68 -31.35 7.54 14.66
C GLU A 68 -30.53 8.09 15.84
N VAL A 69 -30.18 7.23 16.80
CA VAL A 69 -29.32 7.58 17.95
C VAL A 69 -27.96 8.11 17.48
N THR A 70 -27.40 7.50 16.43
CA THR A 70 -26.13 7.96 15.85
C THR A 70 -26.26 9.37 15.27
N ARG A 71 -27.35 9.66 14.54
CA ARG A 71 -27.60 10.99 13.95
C ARG A 71 -27.83 12.05 15.02
N GLU A 72 -28.54 11.71 16.10
CA GLU A 72 -28.70 12.60 17.26
C GLU A 72 -27.33 12.92 17.90
N ALA A 73 -26.52 11.90 18.19
CA ALA A 73 -25.19 12.07 18.76
C ALA A 73 -24.26 12.93 17.88
N ILE A 74 -24.30 12.72 16.55
CA ILE A 74 -23.56 13.55 15.60
C ILE A 74 -24.04 14.99 15.65
N THR A 75 -25.35 15.24 15.68
CA THR A 75 -25.93 16.59 15.75
C THR A 75 -25.50 17.32 17.03
N THR A 76 -25.47 16.63 18.17
CA THR A 76 -24.94 17.18 19.42
C THR A 76 -23.45 17.50 19.29
N ALA A 77 -22.65 16.58 18.73
CA ALA A 77 -21.20 16.78 18.57
C ALA A 77 -20.87 17.96 17.64
N THR A 78 -21.60 18.12 16.53
CA THR A 78 -21.39 19.23 15.58
C THR A 78 -21.77 20.57 16.19
N ALA A 79 -22.86 20.63 16.99
CA ALA A 79 -23.25 21.84 17.71
C ALA A 79 -22.18 22.30 18.72
N ILE A 80 -21.52 21.38 19.42
CA ILE A 80 -20.43 21.69 20.37
C ILE A 80 -19.18 22.23 19.65
N SER A 81 -18.85 21.67 18.48
CA SER A 81 -17.61 21.96 17.75
C SER A 81 -17.72 23.07 16.70
N ASP A 82 -18.94 23.56 16.43
CA ASP A 82 -19.23 24.43 15.28
C ASP A 82 -18.68 23.80 13.97
N ALA A 83 -18.89 22.49 13.85
CA ALA A 83 -18.50 21.67 12.70
C ALA A 83 -19.59 21.69 11.63
N TRP A 84 -19.29 21.11 10.46
CA TRP A 84 -20.26 20.97 9.38
C TRP A 84 -21.48 20.16 9.83
N THR A 85 -22.68 20.68 9.55
CA THR A 85 -23.95 20.03 9.88
C THR A 85 -24.50 19.28 8.67
N PRO A 86 -24.61 17.94 8.74
CA PRO A 86 -25.10 17.15 7.62
C PRO A 86 -26.60 17.33 7.36
N SER A 87 -27.01 17.22 6.10
CA SER A 87 -28.43 17.09 5.72
C SER A 87 -29.01 15.74 6.20
N PRO A 88 -30.28 15.67 6.63
CA PRO A 88 -30.94 14.41 6.98
C PRO A 88 -30.92 13.38 5.84
N ASP A 89 -30.99 13.83 4.59
CA ASP A 89 -31.24 12.97 3.42
C ASP A 89 -29.99 12.26 2.86
N ILE A 90 -28.80 12.58 3.38
CA ILE A 90 -27.56 11.94 2.94
C ILE A 90 -27.22 10.69 3.78
N PRO A 91 -26.47 9.71 3.22
CA PRO A 91 -26.11 8.49 3.93
C PRO A 91 -25.26 8.76 5.18
N LEU A 92 -25.40 7.92 6.21
CA LEU A 92 -24.66 8.04 7.46
C LEU A 92 -23.12 8.03 7.28
N SER A 93 -22.60 7.35 6.25
CA SER A 93 -21.16 7.40 5.94
C SER A 93 -20.69 8.80 5.49
N ALA A 94 -21.54 9.57 4.81
CA ALA A 94 -21.25 10.97 4.50
C ALA A 94 -21.34 11.85 5.75
N TRP A 95 -22.20 11.53 6.72
CA TRP A 95 -22.21 12.22 8.01
C TRP A 95 -20.87 12.09 8.70
N PHE A 96 -20.39 10.86 8.94
CA PHE A 96 -19.08 10.64 9.57
C PHE A 96 -17.93 11.28 8.78
N GLY A 97 -17.94 11.17 7.45
CA GLY A 97 -16.91 11.77 6.62
C GLY A 97 -16.91 13.31 6.67
N GLY A 98 -18.09 13.94 6.63
CA GLY A 98 -18.20 15.40 6.55
C GLY A 98 -17.91 16.07 7.89
N ILE A 99 -18.33 15.49 9.01
CA ILE A 99 -18.01 16.02 10.34
C ILE A 99 -16.52 15.88 10.68
N ALA A 100 -15.86 14.83 10.18
CA ALA A 100 -14.42 14.62 10.37
C ALA A 100 -13.56 15.48 9.43
N PHE A 101 -14.08 15.79 8.24
CA PHE A 101 -13.39 16.52 7.18
C PHE A 101 -14.29 17.60 6.58
N PRO A 102 -14.22 18.86 7.08
CA PRO A 102 -15.10 19.93 6.63
C PRO A 102 -15.11 20.16 5.12
N LEU A 103 -13.98 19.94 4.44
CA LEU A 103 -13.92 20.08 2.97
C LEU A 103 -14.66 18.95 2.23
N LEU A 104 -14.80 17.77 2.82
CA LEU A 104 -15.69 16.73 2.30
C LEU A 104 -17.15 17.05 2.59
N GLY A 105 -17.47 17.63 3.75
CA GLY A 105 -18.82 18.14 4.05
C GLY A 105 -19.31 19.10 2.96
N ALA A 106 -18.48 20.09 2.62
CA ALA A 106 -18.76 21.02 1.52
C ALA A 106 -18.92 20.32 0.14
N ALA A 107 -18.19 19.23 -0.09
CA ALA A 107 -18.35 18.43 -1.31
C ALA A 107 -19.64 17.61 -1.30
N TYR A 108 -20.09 17.10 -0.14
CA TYR A 108 -21.37 16.41 0.00
C TYR A 108 -22.55 17.36 -0.19
N ASP A 109 -22.47 18.59 0.32
CA ASP A 109 -23.46 19.64 0.05
C ASP A 109 -23.58 19.95 -1.45
N ALA A 110 -22.48 19.77 -2.20
CA ALA A 110 -22.44 19.94 -3.65
C ALA A 110 -22.89 18.68 -4.44
N GLY A 111 -23.49 17.68 -3.78
CA GLY A 111 -23.96 16.44 -4.41
C GLY A 111 -22.90 15.33 -4.50
N GLY A 112 -21.83 15.43 -3.70
CA GLY A 112 -20.78 14.42 -3.63
C GLY A 112 -21.24 13.10 -3.01
N SER A 113 -20.85 11.98 -3.61
CA SER A 113 -21.05 10.65 -3.05
C SER A 113 -20.12 10.42 -1.84
N PRO A 114 -20.56 9.68 -0.80
CA PRO A 114 -19.75 9.40 0.37
C PRO A 114 -18.41 8.72 0.01
N VAL A 115 -17.31 9.23 0.58
CA VAL A 115 -15.99 8.62 0.44
C VAL A 115 -15.85 7.47 1.43
N THR A 116 -15.33 6.33 0.97
CA THR A 116 -15.18 5.13 1.81
C THR A 116 -13.99 5.24 2.77
N GLU A 117 -12.88 5.79 2.30
CA GLU A 117 -11.62 6.00 3.02
C GLU A 117 -10.92 7.28 2.53
N VAL A 118 -10.42 8.07 3.48
CA VAL A 118 -9.57 9.24 3.24
C VAL A 118 -8.11 8.82 3.38
N PRO A 119 -7.30 8.94 2.32
CA PRO A 119 -5.88 8.61 2.43
C PRO A 119 -5.19 9.47 3.49
N ARG A 120 -4.31 8.87 4.31
CA ARG A 120 -3.58 9.58 5.39
C ARG A 120 -2.82 10.82 4.93
N TRP A 121 -2.39 10.87 3.68
CA TRP A 121 -1.70 12.04 3.13
C TRP A 121 -2.66 13.19 2.79
N ALA A 122 -3.95 12.92 2.60
CA ALA A 122 -4.99 13.91 2.30
C ALA A 122 -5.59 14.51 3.57
N GLU A 123 -5.48 13.80 4.70
CA GLU A 123 -6.03 14.19 6.00
C GLU A 123 -5.72 15.65 6.37
N PRO A 124 -4.47 16.16 6.32
CA PRO A 124 -4.19 17.54 6.72
C PRO A 124 -4.90 18.59 5.85
N ILE A 125 -5.18 18.26 4.57
CA ILE A 125 -5.86 19.17 3.64
C ILE A 125 -7.36 19.15 3.93
N LEU A 126 -7.96 17.96 4.00
CA LEU A 126 -9.40 17.77 4.10
C LEU A 126 -9.96 18.05 5.50
N ALA A 127 -9.12 17.89 6.54
CA ALA A 127 -9.48 18.20 7.93
C ALA A 127 -9.44 19.70 8.24
N ALA A 128 -8.93 20.53 7.33
CA ALA A 128 -8.87 21.95 7.54
C ALA A 128 -10.28 22.58 7.51
N PRO A 129 -10.55 23.60 8.34
CA PRO A 129 -11.88 24.21 8.44
C PRO A 129 -12.24 25.08 7.23
N SER A 130 -11.29 25.37 6.34
CA SER A 130 -11.55 26.11 5.10
C SER A 130 -10.58 25.71 3.99
N PHE A 131 -10.97 25.92 2.74
CA PHE A 131 -10.10 25.70 1.58
C PHE A 131 -8.78 26.48 1.65
N GLY A 132 -8.83 27.69 2.21
CA GLY A 132 -7.63 28.50 2.42
C GLY A 132 -6.63 27.83 3.34
N GLN A 133 -7.09 27.29 4.47
CA GLN A 133 -6.25 26.56 5.42
C GLN A 133 -5.85 25.18 4.91
N GLY A 134 -6.72 24.48 4.18
CA GLY A 134 -6.39 23.19 3.55
C GLY A 134 -5.27 23.33 2.51
N ALA A 135 -5.30 24.41 1.72
CA ALA A 135 -4.22 24.72 0.78
C ALA A 135 -2.90 25.00 1.52
N ILE A 136 -2.93 25.74 2.63
CA ILE A 136 -1.74 25.99 3.47
C ILE A 136 -1.21 24.68 4.07
N ALA A 137 -2.09 23.82 4.60
CA ALA A 137 -1.70 22.54 5.18
C ALA A 137 -1.05 21.60 4.15
N GLY A 138 -1.58 21.56 2.92
CA GLY A 138 -1.04 20.71 1.84
C GLY A 138 0.22 21.27 1.18
N PHE A 139 0.22 22.58 0.89
CA PHE A 139 1.14 23.21 -0.05
C PHE A 139 2.02 24.32 0.59
N GLY A 140 1.81 24.66 1.86
CA GLY A 140 2.66 25.59 2.61
C GLY A 140 2.69 27.00 2.03
N ASP A 141 3.90 27.51 1.83
CA ASP A 141 4.21 28.80 1.19
C ASP A 141 3.68 28.91 -0.26
N ARG A 142 3.46 27.79 -0.93
CA ARG A 142 2.86 27.76 -2.28
C ARG A 142 1.34 27.94 -2.30
N ALA A 143 0.67 28.07 -1.14
CA ALA A 143 -0.77 28.26 -1.04
C ALA A 143 -1.22 29.69 -1.43
N THR A 144 -0.92 30.10 -2.66
CA THR A 144 -1.33 31.39 -3.23
C THR A 144 -2.84 31.43 -3.53
N ARG A 145 -3.36 32.61 -3.87
CA ARG A 145 -4.78 32.77 -4.25
C ARG A 145 -5.21 31.83 -5.40
N PRO A 146 -4.44 31.67 -6.50
CA PRO A 146 -4.72 30.66 -7.52
C PRO A 146 -4.82 29.23 -6.98
N VAL A 147 -3.88 28.79 -6.13
CA VAL A 147 -3.89 27.43 -5.57
C VAL A 147 -5.10 27.21 -4.65
N LYS A 148 -5.46 28.19 -3.82
CA LYS A 148 -6.65 28.14 -2.97
C LYS A 148 -7.94 27.97 -3.80
N ARG A 149 -8.09 28.75 -4.87
CA ARG A 149 -9.24 28.63 -5.79
C ARG A 149 -9.25 27.28 -6.50
N ALA A 150 -8.08 26.82 -6.95
CA ALA A 150 -7.94 25.54 -7.63
C ALA A 150 -8.28 24.36 -6.71
N LEU A 151 -7.97 24.45 -5.41
CA LEU A 151 -8.34 23.43 -4.42
C LEU A 151 -9.85 23.31 -4.24
N VAL A 152 -10.60 24.42 -4.28
CA VAL A 152 -12.08 24.40 -4.25
C VAL A 152 -12.60 23.58 -5.42
N GLU A 153 -12.10 23.86 -6.63
CA GLU A 153 -12.49 23.09 -7.81
C GLU A 153 -12.08 21.63 -7.68
N ALA A 154 -10.88 21.35 -7.16
CA ALA A 154 -10.30 20.01 -7.05
C ALA A 154 -11.12 19.03 -6.20
N VAL A 155 -11.80 19.52 -5.15
CA VAL A 155 -12.68 18.67 -4.32
C VAL A 155 -14.12 18.65 -4.81
N ARG A 156 -14.48 19.49 -5.79
CA ARG A 156 -15.85 19.56 -6.29
C ARG A 156 -16.25 18.21 -6.89
N PRO A 157 -17.43 17.67 -6.55
CA PRO A 157 -17.93 16.44 -7.16
C PRO A 157 -17.96 16.54 -8.68
N LEU A 158 -17.62 15.45 -9.34
CA LEU A 158 -17.83 15.30 -10.78
C LEU A 158 -19.33 15.13 -11.08
N PRO A 159 -19.77 15.25 -12.34
CA PRO A 159 -21.16 14.97 -12.73
C PRO A 159 -21.64 13.57 -12.32
N THR A 160 -20.73 12.62 -12.12
CA THR A 160 -21.02 11.27 -11.60
C THR A 160 -21.26 11.23 -10.08
N GLY A 161 -21.18 12.37 -9.39
CA GLY A 161 -21.22 12.47 -7.92
C GLY A 161 -19.89 12.12 -7.25
N GLN A 162 -18.91 11.54 -7.95
CA GLN A 162 -17.65 11.11 -7.33
C GLN A 162 -16.74 12.29 -6.98
N ILE A 163 -16.10 12.24 -5.81
CA ILE A 163 -15.12 13.24 -5.35
C ILE A 163 -13.70 12.80 -5.80
N PRO A 164 -13.01 13.56 -6.67
CA PRO A 164 -11.79 13.11 -7.32
C PRO A 164 -10.53 13.30 -6.46
N ILE A 165 -10.45 12.65 -5.30
CA ILE A 165 -9.35 12.79 -4.32
C ILE A 165 -7.95 12.56 -4.93
N GLY A 166 -7.83 11.73 -5.97
CA GLY A 166 -6.56 11.45 -6.63
C GLY A 166 -5.83 12.69 -7.17
N ILE A 167 -6.57 13.76 -7.52
CA ILE A 167 -5.94 15.02 -7.96
C ILE A 167 -5.08 15.67 -6.87
N LEU A 168 -5.45 15.49 -5.59
CA LEU A 168 -4.67 15.97 -4.45
C LEU A 168 -3.35 15.19 -4.33
N ALA A 169 -3.35 13.89 -4.63
CA ALA A 169 -2.13 13.09 -4.66
C ALA A 169 -1.16 13.64 -5.71
N LEU A 170 -1.66 13.89 -6.93
CA LEU A 170 -0.87 14.43 -8.04
C LEU A 170 -0.29 15.80 -7.68
N ALA A 171 -1.09 16.71 -7.12
CA ALA A 171 -0.62 18.00 -6.66
C ALA A 171 0.44 17.87 -5.55
N LEU A 172 0.26 16.97 -4.58
CA LEU A 172 1.24 16.70 -3.51
C LEU A 172 2.53 16.04 -4.00
N MET A 173 2.52 15.34 -5.13
CA MET A 173 3.72 14.87 -5.80
C MET A 173 4.48 16.02 -6.47
N GLY A 174 3.76 16.95 -7.11
CA GLY A 174 4.35 18.12 -7.76
C GLY A 174 4.79 19.22 -6.80
N LYS A 175 4.31 19.19 -5.54
CA LYS A 175 4.36 20.36 -4.65
C LYS A 175 5.76 20.94 -4.46
N ASP A 176 6.81 20.14 -4.36
CA ASP A 176 8.17 20.63 -4.08
C ASP A 176 8.88 21.21 -5.32
N ILE A 177 8.30 21.03 -6.51
CA ILE A 177 8.92 21.33 -7.81
C ILE A 177 8.14 22.41 -8.56
N LEU A 178 6.81 22.36 -8.51
CA LEU A 178 5.93 23.25 -9.26
C LEU A 178 5.84 24.61 -8.60
N GLN A 179 5.95 25.68 -9.40
CA GLN A 179 5.54 27.02 -8.98
C GLN A 179 4.01 27.07 -8.75
N PRO A 180 3.52 28.01 -7.93
CA PRO A 180 2.10 28.06 -7.56
C PRO A 180 1.11 28.05 -8.74
N ASP A 181 1.42 28.74 -9.85
CA ASP A 181 0.55 28.76 -11.03
C ASP A 181 0.47 27.40 -11.74
N ARG A 182 1.58 26.66 -11.78
CA ARG A 182 1.61 25.29 -12.34
C ARG A 182 0.86 24.32 -11.44
N LEU A 183 1.04 24.46 -10.12
CA LEU A 183 0.33 23.67 -9.13
C LEU A 183 -1.18 23.90 -9.22
N ALA A 184 -1.61 25.16 -9.39
CA ALA A 184 -3.01 25.51 -9.62
C ALA A 184 -3.55 24.87 -10.91
N ARG A 185 -2.76 24.84 -12.00
CA ARG A 185 -3.16 24.15 -13.24
C ARG A 185 -3.31 22.63 -13.08
N VAL A 186 -2.47 21.98 -12.27
CA VAL A 186 -2.66 20.56 -11.93
C VAL A 186 -3.95 20.36 -11.13
N LEU A 187 -4.25 21.20 -10.16
CA LEU A 187 -5.49 21.09 -9.36
C LEU A 187 -6.77 21.38 -10.16
N SER A 188 -6.68 22.23 -11.18
CA SER A 188 -7.83 22.68 -11.99
C SER A 188 -7.98 21.96 -13.35
N CYS A 189 -7.12 21.00 -13.70
CA CYS A 189 -7.26 20.30 -14.98
C CYS A 189 -8.49 19.37 -14.99
N GLU A 190 -8.80 18.80 -16.15
CA GLU A 190 -9.83 17.76 -16.26
C GLU A 190 -9.41 16.52 -15.45
N ARG A 191 -10.36 15.98 -14.68
CA ARG A 191 -10.10 14.94 -13.67
C ARG A 191 -10.88 13.68 -13.98
N ALA A 192 -10.15 12.58 -14.14
CA ALA A 192 -10.69 11.25 -14.04
C ALA A 192 -10.79 10.82 -12.57
N VAL A 193 -11.66 9.85 -12.31
CA VAL A 193 -11.71 9.19 -11.00
C VAL A 193 -10.71 8.05 -10.99
N HIS A 194 -9.83 8.07 -10.00
CA HIS A 194 -8.89 7.00 -9.74
C HIS A 194 -9.44 6.11 -8.62
N PRO A 195 -9.34 4.77 -8.74
CA PRO A 195 -9.78 3.87 -7.69
C PRO A 195 -8.90 4.05 -6.45
N ALA A 196 -9.50 3.88 -5.26
CA ALA A 196 -8.77 4.05 -4.00
C ALA A 196 -7.57 3.08 -3.86
N THR A 197 -7.62 1.93 -4.52
CA THR A 197 -6.52 0.95 -4.59
C THR A 197 -5.26 1.49 -5.26
N ASP A 198 -5.37 2.55 -6.06
CA ASP A 198 -4.26 3.18 -6.76
C ASP A 198 -3.66 4.35 -5.98
N PHE A 199 -4.25 4.73 -4.84
CA PHE A 199 -3.72 5.84 -4.05
C PHE A 199 -2.36 5.49 -3.43
N PRO A 200 -1.36 6.37 -3.57
CA PRO A 200 -0.04 6.13 -3.00
C PRO A 200 -0.09 6.20 -1.47
N ASP A 201 0.71 5.39 -0.81
CA ASP A 201 1.01 5.59 0.61
C ASP A 201 1.94 6.82 0.80
N PRO A 202 2.08 7.36 2.04
CA PRO A 202 2.92 8.53 2.29
C PRO A 202 4.39 8.38 1.89
N SER A 203 4.95 7.17 1.96
CA SER A 203 6.33 6.89 1.55
C SER A 203 6.47 6.89 0.02
N THR A 204 5.47 6.36 -0.69
CA THR A 204 5.38 6.41 -2.16
C THR A 204 5.23 7.84 -2.66
N LEU A 205 4.44 8.69 -2.00
CA LEU A 205 4.38 10.13 -2.31
C LEU A 205 5.75 10.81 -2.15
N LYS A 206 6.45 10.56 -1.03
CA LYS A 206 7.79 11.12 -0.79
C LYS A 206 8.79 10.65 -1.86
N ALA A 207 8.74 9.38 -2.24
CA ALA A 207 9.58 8.81 -3.29
C ALA A 207 9.28 9.42 -4.66
N SER A 208 7.99 9.64 -4.96
CA SER A 208 7.53 10.30 -6.19
C SER A 208 8.12 11.71 -6.31
N ARG A 209 8.08 12.51 -5.24
CA ARG A 209 8.69 13.85 -5.25
C ARG A 209 10.18 13.81 -5.65
N LYS A 210 10.94 12.85 -5.11
CA LYS A 210 12.36 12.68 -5.45
C LYS A 210 12.57 12.35 -6.94
N ALA A 211 11.72 11.49 -7.51
CA ALA A 211 11.80 11.15 -8.94
C ALA A 211 11.44 12.35 -9.82
N LEU A 212 10.38 13.07 -9.48
CA LEU A 212 9.87 14.21 -10.26
C LEU A 212 10.86 15.38 -10.29
N VAL A 213 11.68 15.59 -9.25
CA VAL A 213 12.73 16.63 -9.25
C VAL A 213 13.66 16.45 -10.46
N ARG A 214 14.00 15.20 -10.81
CA ARG A 214 14.88 14.88 -11.94
C ARG A 214 14.22 15.14 -13.30
N TRP A 215 12.89 15.15 -13.35
CA TRP A 215 12.15 15.45 -14.58
C TRP A 215 12.06 16.95 -14.86
N GLY A 216 12.32 17.79 -13.85
CA GLY A 216 12.18 19.24 -13.97
C GLY A 216 10.72 19.69 -14.00
N GLU A 217 10.53 20.98 -13.79
CA GLU A 217 9.21 21.57 -13.56
C GLU A 217 8.24 21.43 -14.77
N PRO A 218 8.61 21.81 -16.01
CA PRO A 218 7.66 21.77 -17.12
C PRO A 218 7.16 20.36 -17.44
N ARG A 219 8.02 19.35 -17.33
CA ARG A 219 7.65 17.95 -17.57
C ARG A 219 6.78 17.42 -16.44
N THR A 220 7.14 17.73 -15.20
CA THR A 220 6.36 17.33 -14.03
C THR A 220 4.91 17.82 -14.15
N GLU A 221 4.70 19.08 -14.51
CA GLU A 221 3.35 19.62 -14.74
C GLU A 221 2.60 18.83 -15.83
N ARG A 222 3.21 18.63 -17.00
CA ARG A 222 2.56 17.93 -18.13
C ARG A 222 2.19 16.49 -17.79
N VAL A 223 3.10 15.77 -17.16
CA VAL A 223 2.89 14.37 -16.77
C VAL A 223 1.82 14.24 -15.68
N LEU A 224 1.74 15.18 -14.73
CA LEU A 224 0.70 15.19 -13.71
C LEU A 224 -0.68 15.53 -14.30
N ILE A 225 -0.77 16.45 -15.25
CA ILE A 225 -2.01 16.76 -15.97
C ILE A 225 -2.45 15.53 -16.80
N ASP A 226 -1.54 14.91 -17.55
CA ASP A 226 -1.83 13.68 -18.30
C ASP A 226 -2.31 12.56 -17.38
N ALA A 227 -1.72 12.43 -16.18
CA ALA A 227 -2.15 11.45 -15.19
C ALA A 227 -3.56 11.75 -14.67
N ALA A 228 -3.88 13.02 -14.41
CA ALA A 228 -5.18 13.44 -13.90
C ALA A 228 -6.31 13.20 -14.91
N SER A 229 -6.07 13.37 -16.20
CA SER A 229 -7.11 13.26 -17.23
C SER A 229 -7.41 11.82 -17.67
N ARG A 230 -6.75 10.81 -17.07
CA ARG A 230 -6.90 9.39 -17.45
C ARG A 230 -7.34 8.53 -16.28
N PRO A 231 -8.30 7.60 -16.44
CA PRO A 231 -8.69 6.68 -15.37
C PRO A 231 -7.50 5.89 -14.79
N ASP A 232 -6.59 5.42 -15.65
CA ASP A 232 -5.39 4.66 -15.29
C ASP A 232 -4.15 5.53 -14.99
N GLY A 233 -4.27 6.85 -15.12
CA GLY A 233 -3.13 7.76 -15.17
C GLY A 233 -2.30 7.78 -13.89
N LEU A 234 -2.95 7.77 -12.72
CA LEU A 234 -2.25 7.69 -11.43
C LEU A 234 -1.44 6.39 -11.31
N ALA A 235 -2.02 5.24 -11.66
CA ALA A 235 -1.34 3.95 -11.61
C ALA A 235 -0.15 3.88 -12.59
N VAL A 236 -0.33 4.41 -13.81
CA VAL A 236 0.77 4.51 -14.80
C VAL A 236 1.89 5.40 -14.27
N LEU A 237 1.57 6.57 -13.71
CA LEU A 237 2.55 7.48 -13.12
C LEU A 237 3.34 6.83 -11.99
N LEU A 238 2.67 6.14 -11.07
CA LEU A 238 3.34 5.46 -9.95
C LEU A 238 4.30 4.37 -10.42
N ARG A 239 3.93 3.62 -11.47
CA ARG A 239 4.86 2.65 -12.11
C ARG A 239 6.05 3.35 -12.76
N THR A 240 5.82 4.44 -13.50
CA THR A 240 6.89 5.24 -14.13
C THR A 240 7.87 5.80 -13.10
N VAL A 241 7.36 6.35 -11.99
CA VAL A 241 8.17 6.80 -10.85
C VAL A 241 8.98 5.64 -10.27
N SER A 242 8.38 4.47 -10.10
CA SER A 242 9.08 3.28 -9.61
C SER A 242 10.25 2.93 -10.53
N TYR A 243 10.04 2.86 -11.85
CA TYR A 243 11.11 2.59 -12.81
C TYR A 243 12.22 3.64 -12.76
N ALA A 244 11.86 4.92 -12.71
CA ALA A 244 12.83 6.01 -12.60
C ALA A 244 13.69 5.92 -11.33
N LEU A 245 13.10 5.52 -10.20
CA LEU A 245 13.82 5.31 -8.95
C LEU A 245 14.72 4.06 -8.99
N GLN A 246 14.29 3.00 -9.66
CA GLN A 246 15.07 1.77 -9.82
C GLN A 246 16.31 1.99 -10.68
N LEU A 247 16.19 2.73 -11.77
CA LEU A 247 17.32 3.04 -12.66
C LEU A 247 18.31 4.01 -12.03
N GLY A 248 17.86 4.85 -11.09
CA GLY A 248 18.74 5.79 -10.41
C GLY A 248 19.44 6.70 -11.41
N ASP A 249 20.77 6.68 -11.42
CA ASP A 249 21.57 7.53 -12.32
C ASP A 249 21.80 6.88 -13.70
N HIS A 250 21.36 5.63 -13.88
CA HIS A 250 21.33 4.92 -15.17
C HIS A 250 20.03 5.16 -15.96
N GLY A 251 19.33 6.26 -15.67
CA GLY A 251 18.13 6.66 -16.40
C GLY A 251 18.42 7.03 -17.86
N PRO A 252 17.37 7.32 -18.64
CA PRO A 252 17.53 7.73 -20.03
C PRO A 252 18.42 8.98 -20.13
N THR A 253 19.45 8.93 -21.00
CA THR A 253 20.39 10.04 -21.21
C THR A 253 19.89 11.09 -22.21
N GLY A 254 18.86 10.74 -22.98
CA GLY A 254 18.25 11.63 -23.97
C GLY A 254 17.18 12.57 -23.40
N ARG A 255 16.62 13.41 -24.28
CA ARG A 255 15.47 14.27 -23.95
C ARG A 255 14.27 13.40 -23.58
N LEU A 256 13.90 13.39 -22.30
CA LEU A 256 12.72 12.66 -21.83
C LEU A 256 11.42 13.23 -22.45
N PRO A 257 10.47 12.36 -22.86
CA PRO A 257 9.15 12.77 -23.32
C PRO A 257 8.37 13.58 -22.28
N ASN A 258 7.40 14.38 -22.74
CA ASN A 258 6.52 15.15 -21.87
C ASN A 258 5.16 14.49 -21.62
N ARG A 259 4.80 13.48 -22.43
CA ARG A 259 3.58 12.70 -22.25
C ARG A 259 3.81 11.54 -21.30
N LEU A 260 2.85 11.27 -20.42
CA LEU A 260 2.98 10.22 -19.41
C LEU A 260 3.23 8.83 -20.03
N THR A 261 2.54 8.48 -21.10
CA THR A 261 2.69 7.17 -21.77
C THR A 261 4.06 6.99 -22.39
N GLU A 262 4.51 7.99 -23.16
CA GLU A 262 5.83 7.96 -23.81
C GLU A 262 6.95 7.90 -22.75
N LEU A 263 6.80 8.66 -21.66
CA LEU A 263 7.73 8.61 -20.54
C LEU A 263 7.71 7.25 -19.85
N HIS A 264 6.54 6.66 -19.65
CA HIS A 264 6.37 5.32 -19.10
C HIS A 264 7.09 4.28 -19.96
N ASP A 265 6.87 4.30 -21.27
CA ASP A 265 7.49 3.37 -22.21
C ASP A 265 9.01 3.53 -22.25
N THR A 266 9.50 4.78 -22.23
CA THR A 266 10.94 5.07 -22.17
C THR A 266 11.59 4.43 -20.94
N TYR A 267 10.99 4.59 -19.76
CA TYR A 267 11.52 3.98 -18.54
C TYR A 267 11.33 2.46 -18.52
N ARG A 268 10.19 1.95 -19.03
CA ARG A 268 9.86 0.52 -19.06
C ARG A 268 10.87 -0.28 -19.89
N VAL A 269 11.28 0.22 -21.06
CA VAL A 269 12.24 -0.46 -21.95
C VAL A 269 13.63 -0.56 -21.33
N LEU A 270 14.00 0.37 -20.45
CA LEU A 270 15.30 0.37 -19.78
C LEU A 270 15.36 -0.53 -18.54
N ILE A 271 14.22 -0.92 -17.98
CA ILE A 271 14.19 -1.89 -16.88
C ILE A 271 14.42 -3.27 -17.49
N PRO A 272 15.50 -3.98 -17.14
CA PRO A 272 15.71 -5.34 -17.61
C PRO A 272 14.51 -6.20 -17.19
N THR A 273 13.65 -6.57 -18.15
CA THR A 273 12.63 -7.58 -17.91
C THR A 273 13.36 -8.88 -17.66
N ALA A 274 13.23 -9.43 -16.45
CA ALA A 274 13.87 -10.68 -16.03
C ALA A 274 13.65 -11.86 -17.01
N THR A 275 12.70 -11.73 -17.93
CA THR A 275 12.41 -12.69 -19.00
C THR A 275 13.48 -12.75 -20.11
N GLU A 276 14.35 -11.76 -20.28
CA GLU A 276 15.40 -11.73 -21.31
C GLU A 276 16.81 -12.03 -20.78
N ALA A 277 16.93 -12.62 -19.58
CA ALA A 277 18.12 -13.40 -19.25
C ALA A 277 18.11 -14.66 -20.13
N ALA A 278 18.58 -14.48 -21.36
CA ALA A 278 18.70 -15.48 -22.38
C ALA A 278 19.34 -16.74 -21.81
N THR A 279 18.60 -17.83 -21.98
CA THR A 279 19.04 -19.20 -22.10
C THR A 279 20.05 -19.35 -23.25
N ASP A 280 21.20 -18.68 -23.16
CA ASP A 280 22.38 -19.16 -23.88
C ASP A 280 23.06 -20.18 -22.96
N PRO A 281 22.84 -21.49 -23.17
CA PRO A 281 23.62 -22.48 -22.46
C PRO A 281 25.10 -22.23 -22.77
N PRO A 282 26.01 -22.32 -21.78
CA PRO A 282 27.43 -22.30 -22.06
C PRO A 282 27.73 -23.38 -23.12
N PRO A 283 28.66 -23.13 -24.08
CA PRO A 283 28.91 -24.06 -25.17
C PRO A 283 29.18 -25.45 -24.62
N GLN A 284 28.24 -26.37 -24.83
CA GLN A 284 28.40 -27.76 -24.43
C GLN A 284 29.55 -28.35 -25.23
N ARG A 285 30.63 -28.73 -24.52
CA ARG A 285 31.65 -29.63 -25.05
C ARG A 285 30.95 -30.91 -25.49
N THR A 286 30.90 -31.13 -26.81
CA THR A 286 30.38 -32.35 -27.42
C THR A 286 31.23 -33.56 -27.00
N ARG A 287 30.78 -34.30 -25.98
CA ARG A 287 31.19 -35.69 -25.79
C ARG A 287 30.38 -36.55 -26.75
N ARG A 288 31.06 -37.04 -27.81
CA ARG A 288 30.57 -38.14 -28.66
C ARG A 288 30.36 -39.38 -27.79
N CYS A 289 29.13 -39.87 -27.74
CA CYS A 289 28.85 -41.29 -27.54
C CYS A 289 27.97 -41.77 -28.68
N ALA A 290 28.36 -42.92 -29.22
CA ALA A 290 27.73 -43.60 -30.33
C ALA A 290 26.54 -44.45 -29.88
N GLY A 291 25.60 -44.66 -30.82
CA GLY A 291 24.77 -45.86 -30.88
C GLY A 291 23.37 -45.75 -30.26
N SER A 292 22.35 -45.68 -31.13
CA SER A 292 21.40 -46.80 -31.31
C SER A 292 20.16 -46.35 -32.09
N THR A 293 19.91 -47.10 -33.14
CA THR A 293 18.84 -47.09 -34.14
C THR A 293 17.45 -47.54 -33.63
N GLY A 294 16.40 -47.05 -34.30
CA GLY A 294 15.07 -47.68 -34.42
C GLY A 294 13.99 -47.07 -33.52
N GLY A 295 12.77 -46.73 -33.95
CA GLY A 295 12.11 -46.95 -35.23
C GLY A 295 10.76 -46.22 -35.33
N ARG A 296 10.30 -46.20 -36.59
CA ARG A 296 9.07 -45.73 -37.24
C ARG A 296 7.71 -45.69 -36.48
N ALA A 297 7.05 -44.53 -36.68
CA ALA A 297 5.80 -44.30 -37.44
C ALA A 297 4.39 -44.56 -36.86
N ASN A 298 3.49 -43.68 -37.35
CA ASN A 298 2.02 -43.63 -37.31
C ASN A 298 1.43 -42.90 -36.09
N GLY A 299 0.66 -41.80 -36.20
CA GLY A 299 -0.15 -41.31 -37.31
C GLY A 299 -1.62 -41.70 -37.11
N ALA A 300 -2.34 -41.03 -36.22
CA ALA A 300 -3.80 -41.10 -36.17
C ALA A 300 -4.43 -39.84 -35.54
N ARG A 301 -5.02 -39.07 -36.45
CA ARG A 301 -5.97 -37.97 -36.30
C ARG A 301 -7.13 -38.37 -35.36
N ARG A 302 -7.39 -37.62 -34.28
CA ARG A 302 -8.64 -37.73 -33.52
C ARG A 302 -9.24 -36.37 -33.20
N ARG A 303 -10.55 -36.32 -33.41
CA ARG A 303 -11.47 -35.18 -33.43
C ARG A 303 -11.56 -34.49 -32.05
N ARG A 304 -11.59 -33.15 -32.07
CA ARG A 304 -12.03 -32.31 -30.96
C ARG A 304 -13.55 -32.39 -30.83
N SER A 305 -14.04 -32.89 -29.71
CA SER A 305 -15.38 -32.61 -29.19
C SER A 305 -15.20 -31.75 -27.93
N ASN A 306 -15.85 -30.59 -27.92
CA ASN A 306 -15.99 -29.71 -26.78
C ASN A 306 -16.95 -30.36 -25.77
N GLU A 307 -16.42 -30.91 -24.68
CA GLU A 307 -17.18 -31.12 -23.44
C GLU A 307 -16.37 -30.49 -22.31
N ARG A 308 -16.97 -29.49 -21.65
CA ARG A 308 -16.44 -28.86 -20.44
C ARG A 308 -16.68 -29.83 -19.28
N ASP A 309 -15.60 -30.36 -18.74
CA ASP A 309 -15.58 -31.13 -17.51
C ASP A 309 -15.59 -30.17 -16.30
N PRO A 310 -16.61 -30.20 -15.42
CA PRO A 310 -16.69 -29.33 -14.25
C PRO A 310 -15.76 -29.73 -13.08
N ASN A 311 -14.89 -30.74 -13.23
CA ASN A 311 -13.98 -31.21 -12.18
C ASN A 311 -12.48 -31.18 -12.55
N SER A 312 -12.06 -30.29 -13.43
CA SER A 312 -10.64 -30.13 -13.75
C SER A 312 -9.89 -29.48 -12.56
N PRO A 313 -8.87 -30.14 -11.96
CA PRO A 313 -8.07 -29.55 -10.90
C PRO A 313 -7.29 -28.37 -11.48
N ASN A 314 -7.37 -27.22 -10.81
CA ASN A 314 -6.72 -25.95 -11.15
C ASN A 314 -5.37 -26.19 -11.86
N GLY A 315 -5.34 -25.87 -13.16
CA GLY A 315 -4.09 -25.80 -13.91
C GLY A 315 -3.14 -24.88 -13.17
N GLU A 316 -1.95 -25.40 -12.86
CA GLU A 316 -0.82 -24.62 -12.39
C GLU A 316 -0.48 -23.56 -13.45
N ASP A 317 -1.08 -22.38 -13.30
CA ASP A 317 -0.61 -21.17 -13.96
C ASP A 317 0.80 -20.88 -13.41
N ALA A 318 1.80 -21.13 -14.25
CA ALA A 318 3.16 -20.67 -14.02
C ALA A 318 3.10 -19.14 -13.81
N PRO A 319 3.50 -18.62 -12.64
CA PRO A 319 3.40 -17.20 -12.39
C PRO A 319 4.37 -16.47 -13.31
N VAL A 320 3.84 -15.52 -14.08
CA VAL A 320 4.63 -14.53 -14.83
C VAL A 320 5.57 -13.82 -13.83
N PRO A 321 6.90 -13.86 -14.03
CA PRO A 321 7.83 -13.21 -13.13
C PRO A 321 7.70 -11.68 -13.27
N HIS A 322 7.28 -11.01 -12.20
CA HIS A 322 7.34 -9.55 -12.10
C HIS A 322 8.68 -9.13 -11.47
N PRO A 323 9.36 -8.08 -12.00
CA PRO A 323 10.68 -7.68 -11.53
C PRO A 323 10.61 -7.15 -10.09
N VAL A 324 11.51 -7.64 -9.24
CA VAL A 324 11.89 -7.06 -7.92
C VAL A 324 13.33 -6.55 -8.06
N LEU A 325 14.03 -6.02 -7.03
CA LEU A 325 15.38 -5.42 -7.08
C LEU A 325 16.50 -6.37 -6.54
N ARG A 326 17.69 -6.42 -7.18
CA ARG A 326 18.80 -7.32 -6.81
C ARG A 326 19.41 -6.82 -5.51
N ALA A 327 19.77 -7.73 -4.60
CA ALA A 327 20.53 -7.36 -3.42
C ALA A 327 21.94 -6.86 -3.80
N PRO A 328 22.37 -5.64 -3.40
CA PRO A 328 23.75 -5.22 -3.56
C PRO A 328 24.67 -5.94 -2.58
N VAL A 329 25.86 -6.33 -3.05
CA VAL A 329 26.97 -6.74 -2.18
C VAL A 329 27.49 -5.48 -1.48
N ILE A 330 27.31 -5.37 -0.16
CA ILE A 330 27.72 -4.19 0.61
C ILE A 330 29.23 -4.28 0.90
N ASN A 331 30.04 -3.73 0.00
CA ASN A 331 31.42 -3.31 0.28
C ASN A 331 31.45 -1.78 0.38
N GLY A 332 31.01 -1.23 1.52
CA GLY A 332 31.06 0.22 1.75
C GLY A 332 30.70 0.62 3.18
N THR A 333 31.55 1.45 3.79
CA THR A 333 31.41 1.93 5.17
C THR A 333 30.29 2.98 5.28
N PRO A 334 29.24 2.77 6.08
CA PRO A 334 28.08 3.67 6.10
C PRO A 334 28.20 4.77 7.20
N PRO A 335 27.41 5.87 7.09
CA PRO A 335 27.54 7.08 7.93
C PRO A 335 27.06 6.90 9.39
N LYS A 336 27.84 7.32 10.39
CA LYS A 336 27.86 6.76 11.77
C LYS A 336 26.61 6.85 12.67
N ASN A 337 25.55 7.64 12.42
CA ASN A 337 24.55 7.95 13.47
C ASN A 337 23.07 7.85 13.03
N SER A 338 22.66 6.81 12.30
CA SER A 338 21.25 6.57 12.00
C SER A 338 20.73 5.33 12.73
N SER A 339 19.55 5.41 13.35
CA SER A 339 18.86 4.27 14.00
C SER A 339 18.68 3.06 13.07
N THR A 340 18.75 3.29 11.76
CA THR A 340 18.74 2.26 10.72
C THR A 340 19.99 1.38 10.73
N GLN A 341 21.10 1.78 11.35
CA GLN A 341 22.34 0.98 11.41
C GLN A 341 22.43 0.06 12.62
N GLN A 342 21.45 0.09 13.52
CA GLN A 342 21.46 -0.80 14.68
C GLN A 342 21.52 -2.26 14.20
N ARG A 343 22.58 -2.96 14.60
CA ARG A 343 22.83 -4.35 14.23
C ARG A 343 21.83 -5.27 14.92
N ILE A 344 21.26 -6.19 14.16
CA ILE A 344 20.33 -7.21 14.66
C ILE A 344 21.15 -8.37 15.22
N LYS A 345 20.87 -8.77 16.47
CA LYS A 345 21.46 -9.97 17.08
C LYS A 345 20.58 -11.17 16.74
N MET A 346 21.13 -12.11 15.96
CA MET A 346 20.45 -13.36 15.61
C MET A 346 21.00 -14.54 16.43
N PRO A 347 20.15 -15.49 16.89
CA PRO A 347 20.57 -16.76 17.48
C PRO A 347 21.46 -17.59 16.54
N ALA A 348 22.31 -18.47 17.09
CA ALA A 348 23.29 -19.23 16.30
C ALA A 348 22.66 -20.14 15.23
N ASN A 349 21.57 -20.84 15.58
CA ASN A 349 20.76 -21.66 14.69
C ASN A 349 20.08 -20.86 13.56
N ILE A 350 19.69 -19.60 13.82
CA ILE A 350 19.19 -18.71 12.76
C ILE A 350 20.37 -18.25 11.87
N ARG A 351 21.50 -17.86 12.48
CA ARG A 351 22.69 -17.40 11.74
C ARG A 351 23.26 -18.45 10.80
N SER A 352 23.21 -19.73 11.15
CA SER A 352 23.71 -20.82 10.30
C SER A 352 22.92 -20.99 9.01
N LEU A 353 21.70 -20.44 8.91
CA LEU A 353 20.92 -20.45 7.68
C LEU A 353 21.44 -19.44 6.66
N ASP A 354 22.16 -18.41 7.06
CA ASP A 354 22.53 -17.33 6.15
C ASP A 354 23.46 -17.80 5.03
N GLY A 355 22.98 -17.69 3.78
CA GLY A 355 23.66 -18.18 2.60
C GLY A 355 23.37 -19.63 2.23
N VAL A 356 22.62 -20.39 3.05
CA VAL A 356 22.23 -21.77 2.74
C VAL A 356 21.35 -21.80 1.49
N LEU A 357 21.66 -22.74 0.58
CA LEU A 357 20.96 -22.94 -0.68
C LEU A 357 20.04 -24.16 -0.61
N ILE A 358 18.81 -24.02 -1.13
CA ILE A 358 17.87 -25.11 -1.35
C ILE A 358 17.31 -25.00 -2.76
N GLY A 359 17.89 -25.76 -3.69
CA GLY A 359 17.58 -25.60 -5.12
C GLY A 359 17.97 -24.20 -5.60
N ASP A 360 17.00 -23.44 -6.10
CA ASP A 360 17.15 -22.06 -6.57
C ASP A 360 16.92 -21.00 -5.49
N LEU A 361 16.62 -21.43 -4.26
CA LEU A 361 16.37 -20.56 -3.12
C LEU A 361 17.62 -20.40 -2.25
N LYS A 362 17.82 -19.20 -1.72
CA LYS A 362 18.90 -18.86 -0.80
C LYS A 362 18.34 -18.18 0.44
N PHE A 363 18.75 -18.65 1.61
CA PHE A 363 18.43 -17.97 2.86
C PHE A 363 19.32 -16.74 3.03
N VAL A 364 18.73 -15.63 3.45
CA VAL A 364 19.45 -14.40 3.77
C VAL A 364 18.94 -13.81 5.08
N LEU A 365 19.81 -13.15 5.84
CA LEU A 365 19.43 -12.50 7.09
C LEU A 365 19.62 -10.97 7.01
N PRO A 366 18.69 -10.19 7.61
CA PRO A 366 18.87 -8.75 7.73
C PRO A 366 19.97 -8.50 8.76
N ARG A 367 20.94 -7.63 8.42
CA ARG A 367 22.04 -7.29 9.35
C ARG A 367 21.67 -6.13 10.25
N THR A 368 20.80 -5.25 9.76
CA THR A 368 20.42 -4.00 10.40
C THR A 368 18.91 -3.74 10.29
N ILE A 369 18.39 -2.81 11.09
CA ILE A 369 17.01 -2.33 10.97
C ILE A 369 16.75 -1.68 9.61
N GLY A 370 17.77 -1.05 9.02
CA GLY A 370 17.73 -0.53 7.66
C GLY A 370 17.45 -1.62 6.62
N ASP A 371 17.99 -2.83 6.81
CA ASP A 371 17.70 -3.98 5.93
C ASP A 371 16.25 -4.42 6.05
N LEU A 372 15.69 -4.50 7.27
CA LEU A 372 14.26 -4.82 7.47
C LEU A 372 13.33 -3.80 6.82
N ALA A 373 13.64 -2.51 7.00
CA ALA A 373 12.86 -1.45 6.37
C ALA A 373 12.96 -1.53 4.83
N ARG A 374 14.15 -1.88 4.29
CA ARG A 374 14.34 -2.11 2.86
C ARG A 374 13.51 -3.30 2.38
N TRP A 375 13.56 -4.42 3.09
CA TRP A 375 12.78 -5.62 2.79
C TRP A 375 11.28 -5.34 2.80
N GLY A 376 10.77 -4.62 3.81
CA GLY A 376 9.36 -4.24 3.87
C GLY A 376 8.88 -3.44 2.66
N ARG A 377 9.71 -2.50 2.16
CA ARG A 377 9.42 -1.76 0.93
C ARG A 377 9.43 -2.66 -0.31
N LEU A 378 10.46 -3.49 -0.45
CA LEU A 378 10.59 -4.42 -1.59
C LEU A 378 9.42 -5.40 -1.66
N MET A 379 8.99 -5.89 -0.51
CA MET A 379 7.91 -6.86 -0.38
C MET A 379 6.52 -6.21 -0.30
N SER A 380 6.43 -4.88 -0.23
CA SER A 380 5.17 -4.15 -0.01
C SER A 380 4.37 -4.75 1.16
N ASN A 381 5.04 -5.00 2.29
CA ASN A 381 4.44 -5.60 3.47
C ASN A 381 4.93 -4.91 4.76
N CYS A 382 4.44 -5.38 5.90
CA CYS A 382 4.68 -4.75 7.18
C CYS A 382 6.07 -5.01 7.78
N LEU A 383 7.03 -5.67 7.10
CA LEU A 383 8.34 -6.02 7.69
C LEU A 383 9.08 -4.82 8.30
N GLN A 384 8.87 -3.62 7.77
CA GLN A 384 9.46 -2.39 8.29
C GLN A 384 9.06 -2.05 9.73
N THR A 385 7.90 -2.54 10.21
CA THR A 385 7.40 -2.26 11.56
C THR A 385 7.92 -3.25 12.61
N PHE A 386 8.63 -4.31 12.21
CA PHE A 386 9.13 -5.34 13.13
C PHE A 386 10.44 -4.96 13.84
N GLY A 387 11.02 -3.79 13.54
CA GLY A 387 12.31 -3.38 14.07
C GLY A 387 12.42 -3.50 15.59
N THR A 388 11.42 -3.02 16.33
CA THR A 388 11.39 -3.07 17.80
C THR A 388 11.38 -4.51 18.33
N ALA A 389 10.53 -5.38 17.76
CA ALA A 389 10.43 -6.77 18.19
C ALA A 389 11.71 -7.56 17.87
N VAL A 390 12.36 -7.27 16.75
CA VAL A 390 13.62 -7.89 16.33
C VAL A 390 14.80 -7.45 17.20
N ILE A 391 14.88 -6.16 17.55
CA ILE A 391 15.90 -5.65 18.48
C ILE A 391 15.75 -6.31 19.86
N ALA A 392 14.51 -6.45 20.33
CA ALA A 392 14.20 -7.07 21.62
C ALA A 392 14.39 -8.59 21.63
N GLY A 393 14.75 -9.22 20.50
CA GLY A 393 14.90 -10.67 20.39
C GLY A 393 13.59 -11.44 20.53
N GLN A 394 12.44 -10.77 20.38
CA GLN A 394 11.11 -11.38 20.45
C GLN A 394 10.72 -12.05 19.14
N SER A 395 11.31 -11.58 18.03
CA SER A 395 11.05 -12.04 16.68
C SER A 395 12.33 -12.06 15.85
N PHE A 396 12.44 -13.01 14.93
CA PHE A 396 13.56 -13.16 13.99
C PHE A 396 13.00 -13.21 12.58
N ILE A 397 13.55 -12.38 11.70
CA ILE A 397 13.14 -12.30 10.30
C ILE A 397 14.21 -12.97 9.44
N ILE A 398 13.77 -13.90 8.60
CA ILE A 398 14.60 -14.61 7.61
C ILE A 398 14.05 -14.26 6.23
N GLY A 399 14.92 -13.81 5.33
CA GLY A 399 14.59 -13.61 3.92
C GLY A 399 14.89 -14.86 3.12
N ILE A 400 14.09 -15.12 2.09
CA ILE A 400 14.36 -16.13 1.08
C ILE A 400 14.56 -15.41 -0.25
N GLU A 401 15.76 -15.52 -0.81
CA GLU A 401 16.11 -15.03 -2.12
C GLU A 401 15.97 -16.12 -3.19
N ARG A 402 15.61 -15.74 -4.40
CA ARG A 402 15.74 -16.55 -5.62
C ARG A 402 16.50 -15.70 -6.61
N GLU A 403 17.60 -16.20 -7.18
CA GLU A 403 18.43 -15.46 -8.15
C GLU A 403 18.88 -14.06 -7.67
N GLY A 404 19.09 -13.90 -6.37
CA GLY A 404 19.49 -12.63 -5.74
C GLY A 404 18.34 -11.65 -5.49
N TRP A 405 17.09 -12.08 -5.65
CA TRP A 405 15.88 -11.29 -5.39
C TRP A 405 15.15 -11.83 -4.16
N LEU A 406 14.81 -10.96 -3.21
CA LEU A 406 14.00 -11.35 -2.05
C LEU A 406 12.57 -11.69 -2.50
N VAL A 407 12.19 -12.97 -2.41
CA VAL A 407 10.88 -13.48 -2.85
C VAL A 407 9.94 -13.82 -1.70
N TYR A 408 10.49 -14.16 -0.52
CA TYR A 408 9.71 -14.39 0.69
C TYR A 408 10.42 -13.86 1.93
N ALA A 409 9.64 -13.67 2.99
CA ALA A 409 10.15 -13.45 4.34
C ALA A 409 9.39 -14.32 5.34
N ILE A 410 10.10 -14.76 6.36
CA ILE A 410 9.61 -15.63 7.43
C ILE A 410 9.85 -14.92 8.75
N GLU A 411 8.80 -14.85 9.55
CA GLU A 411 8.87 -14.40 10.93
C GLU A 411 8.83 -15.60 11.87
N ILE A 412 9.88 -15.75 12.69
CA ILE A 412 10.00 -16.78 13.71
C ILE A 412 10.07 -16.12 15.08
N THR A 413 9.24 -16.54 16.03
CA THR A 413 9.29 -16.01 17.40
C THR A 413 10.50 -16.54 18.17
N ALA A 414 10.81 -15.93 19.33
CA ALA A 414 11.85 -16.42 20.24
C ALA A 414 11.72 -17.91 20.62
N ALA A 415 10.49 -18.45 20.63
CA ALA A 415 10.20 -19.85 20.95
C ALA A 415 10.34 -20.81 19.74
N GLY A 416 10.82 -20.33 18.59
CA GLY A 416 10.95 -21.14 17.38
C GLY A 416 9.62 -21.45 16.69
N ASN A 417 8.61 -20.59 16.84
CA ASN A 417 7.31 -20.73 16.17
C ASN A 417 7.25 -19.82 14.94
N ILE A 418 6.76 -20.34 13.81
CA ILE A 418 6.51 -19.53 12.61
C ILE A 418 5.24 -18.72 12.80
N ARG A 419 5.38 -17.40 12.94
CA ARG A 419 4.26 -16.47 13.02
C ARG A 419 3.69 -16.16 11.64
N GLN A 420 4.57 -15.94 10.66
CA GLN A 420 4.21 -15.61 9.28
C GLN A 420 5.26 -16.14 8.30
N PHE A 421 4.81 -16.59 7.13
CA PHE A 421 5.65 -16.90 5.97
C PHE A 421 4.95 -16.37 4.72
N SER A 422 5.49 -15.29 4.15
CA SER A 422 4.80 -14.57 3.09
C SER A 422 5.74 -13.93 2.08
N GLY A 423 5.26 -13.86 0.84
CA GLY A 423 5.84 -13.14 -0.27
C GLY A 423 5.37 -11.68 -0.34
N ARG A 424 5.52 -11.08 -1.52
CA ARG A 424 5.08 -9.72 -1.81
C ARG A 424 3.58 -9.55 -1.52
N ALA A 425 3.20 -8.42 -0.90
CA ALA A 425 1.83 -8.11 -0.51
C ALA A 425 1.16 -9.25 0.28
N ASN A 426 1.92 -9.90 1.17
CA ASN A 426 1.46 -11.01 2.02
C ASN A 426 0.99 -12.27 1.27
N ARG A 427 1.35 -12.45 -0.01
CA ARG A 427 1.02 -13.68 -0.76
C ARG A 427 1.65 -14.91 -0.10
N GLN A 428 0.93 -16.02 -0.03
CA GLN A 428 1.48 -17.26 0.54
C GLN A 428 2.50 -17.91 -0.42
N PRO A 429 3.56 -18.56 0.10
CA PRO A 429 4.43 -19.40 -0.71
C PRO A 429 3.67 -20.61 -1.27
N SER A 430 4.10 -21.13 -2.41
CA SER A 430 3.58 -22.40 -2.91
C SER A 430 3.96 -23.54 -1.96
N ASP A 431 3.18 -24.61 -1.95
CA ASP A 431 3.42 -25.77 -1.08
C ASP A 431 4.82 -26.37 -1.26
N LYS A 432 5.32 -26.41 -2.51
CA LYS A 432 6.68 -26.89 -2.83
C LYS A 432 7.75 -26.03 -2.14
N VAL A 433 7.65 -24.70 -2.26
CA VAL A 433 8.59 -23.76 -1.60
C VAL A 433 8.44 -23.86 -0.09
N ARG A 434 7.21 -23.87 0.42
CA ARG A 434 6.90 -23.96 1.85
C ARG A 434 7.56 -25.18 2.48
N LYS A 435 7.34 -26.36 1.92
CA LYS A 435 7.89 -27.63 2.42
C LYS A 435 9.42 -27.64 2.40
N ALA A 436 10.03 -27.22 1.30
CA ALA A 436 11.48 -27.17 1.16
C ALA A 436 12.14 -26.27 2.21
N VAL A 437 11.59 -25.07 2.40
CA VAL A 437 12.11 -24.08 3.35
C VAL A 437 11.90 -24.53 4.81
N ILE A 438 10.75 -25.12 5.14
CA ILE A 438 10.46 -25.61 6.49
C ILE A 438 11.35 -26.78 6.88
N ALA A 439 11.60 -27.71 5.95
CA ALA A 439 12.52 -28.83 6.20
C ALA A 439 13.89 -28.31 6.63
N GLU A 440 14.41 -27.28 5.97
CA GLU A 440 15.70 -26.70 6.33
C GLU A 440 15.68 -25.91 7.65
N LEU A 441 14.58 -25.19 7.94
CA LEU A 441 14.41 -24.56 9.25
C LEU A 441 14.42 -25.59 10.39
N ILE A 442 13.85 -26.79 10.17
CA ILE A 442 13.91 -27.89 11.12
C ILE A 442 15.34 -28.43 11.25
N ASN A 443 16.01 -28.68 10.12
CA ASN A 443 17.39 -29.19 10.09
C ASN A 443 18.37 -28.26 10.83
N ALA A 444 18.22 -26.94 10.65
CA ALA A 444 19.02 -25.94 11.34
C ALA A 444 18.65 -25.77 12.82
N GLY A 445 17.57 -26.41 13.29
CA GLY A 445 17.03 -26.21 14.63
C GLY A 445 16.46 -24.80 14.86
N ALA A 446 16.10 -24.09 13.79
CA ALA A 446 15.51 -22.75 13.86
C ALA A 446 14.03 -22.79 14.32
N ILE A 447 13.34 -23.91 14.07
CA ILE A 447 11.97 -24.15 14.53
C ILE A 447 11.82 -25.53 15.17
N ASN A 448 10.90 -25.65 16.11
CA ASN A 448 10.59 -26.93 16.75
C ASN A 448 9.46 -27.65 16.00
N PRO A 449 9.69 -28.82 15.39
CA PRO A 449 8.65 -29.53 14.66
C PRO A 449 7.55 -30.14 15.55
N ARG A 450 7.79 -30.26 16.86
CA ARG A 450 6.81 -30.77 17.81
C ARG A 450 5.87 -29.68 18.35
N SER A 451 6.16 -28.41 18.07
CA SER A 451 5.30 -27.29 18.50
C SER A 451 3.96 -27.35 17.78
N ALA A 452 2.86 -27.30 18.55
CA ALA A 452 1.51 -27.25 17.98
C ALA A 452 1.32 -26.07 17.02
N ASN A 453 1.98 -24.94 17.29
CA ASN A 453 1.92 -23.73 16.45
C ASN A 453 2.57 -23.91 15.07
N ASN A 454 3.49 -24.88 14.93
CA ASN A 454 4.18 -25.15 13.67
C ASN A 454 3.46 -26.18 12.80
N ARG A 455 2.47 -26.92 13.33
CA ARG A 455 1.77 -27.99 12.60
C ARG A 455 1.09 -27.52 11.32
N ARG A 456 0.54 -26.30 11.29
CA ARG A 456 -0.13 -25.74 10.10
C ARG A 456 0.82 -25.46 8.92
N TRP A 457 2.13 -25.45 9.17
CA TRP A 457 3.14 -25.13 8.18
C TRP A 457 3.75 -26.40 7.56
N MET A 458 3.73 -27.51 8.30
CA MET A 458 4.12 -28.86 7.85
C MET A 458 3.07 -29.42 6.90
#